data_AF-A0A7I7NHI6-F1
#
_entry.id   AF-A0A7I7NHI6-F1
#
_cell.length_a   1.000
_cell.length_b   1.000
_cell.length_c   1.000
_cell.angle_alpha   90.00
_cell.angle_beta   90.00
_cell.angle_gamma   90.00
#
_symmetry.space_group_name_H-M   'P 1'
#
loop_
_entity.id
_entity.type
_entity.pdbx_description
1 polymer ?
#
loop_
_entity_poly.entity_id
_entity_poly.type
_entity_poly.pdbx_seq_one_letter_code
_entity_poly.pdbx_strand_id
1 'polypeptide(L)'
;MLAADAAAGQSDDVAMVNRFLAHLKGRNFARATRRAYAYDVLNFLRFLAGHGIGLAEVRPPDLFDYLDWQTQPKRTAGSTVVRLCERRALPQRRRIGALPR
;
A
#
# COMPACT_ATOMS: atom_id res chain seq x y z
N MET A 1 -21.27 16.22 11.50
CA MET A 1 -19.94 16.81 11.78
C MET A 1 -18.80 15.83 11.50
N LEU A 2 -18.88 14.56 11.93
CA LEU A 2 -17.86 13.50 11.70
C LEU A 2 -17.44 13.25 10.23
N ALA A 3 -18.38 13.34 9.28
CA ALA A 3 -18.07 13.07 7.86
C ALA A 3 -17.20 14.14 7.17
N ALA A 4 -17.29 15.39 7.61
CA ALA A 4 -16.50 16.48 7.04
C ALA A 4 -15.03 16.41 7.49
N ASP A 5 -14.81 15.99 8.74
CA ASP A 5 -13.48 15.79 9.32
C ASP A 5 -12.76 14.60 8.67
N ALA A 6 -13.47 13.48 8.47
CA ALA A 6 -12.95 12.32 7.76
C ALA A 6 -12.62 12.63 6.29
N ALA A 7 -13.43 13.44 5.60
CA ALA A 7 -13.16 13.88 4.23
C ALA A 7 -11.96 14.83 4.16
N ALA A 8 -11.81 15.73 5.13
CA ALA A 8 -10.66 16.63 5.24
C ALA A 8 -9.37 15.83 5.52
N GLY A 9 -9.38 14.91 6.49
CA GLY A 9 -8.26 14.01 6.76
C GLY A 9 -7.86 13.17 5.55
N GLN A 10 -8.84 12.68 4.78
CA GLN A 10 -8.57 11.94 3.54
C GLN A 10 -7.92 12.82 2.46
N SER A 11 -8.27 14.10 2.39
CA SER A 11 -7.63 15.03 1.46
C SER A 11 -6.17 15.33 1.85
N ASP A 12 -5.88 15.42 3.14
CA ASP A 12 -4.51 15.59 3.67
C ASP A 12 -3.65 14.36 3.45
N ASP A 13 -4.22 13.16 3.64
CA ASP A 13 -3.55 11.89 3.37
C ASP A 13 -3.14 11.78 1.89
N VAL A 14 -4.05 12.13 0.97
CA VAL A 14 -3.75 12.13 -0.47
C VAL A 14 -2.65 13.15 -0.81
N ALA A 15 -2.66 14.33 -0.20
CA ALA A 15 -1.61 15.34 -0.40
C ALA A 15 -0.25 14.83 0.11
N MET A 16 -0.22 14.16 1.27
CA MET A 16 0.99 13.55 1.83
C MET A 16 1.56 12.46 0.90
N VAL A 17 0.71 11.58 0.39
CA VAL A 17 1.12 10.52 -0.54
C VAL A 17 1.69 11.09 -1.85
N ASN A 18 1.08 12.14 -2.39
CA ASN A 18 1.60 12.81 -3.58
C ASN A 18 2.99 13.43 -3.35
N ARG A 19 3.21 14.03 -2.16
CA ARG A 19 4.54 14.53 -1.76
C ARG A 19 5.56 13.40 -1.67
N PHE A 20 5.20 12.26 -1.09
CA PHE A 20 6.05 11.07 -1.04
C PHE A 20 6.42 10.55 -2.44
N LEU A 21 5.45 10.44 -3.36
CA LEU A 21 5.73 9.98 -4.73
C LEU A 21 6.57 10.98 -5.53
N ALA A 22 6.37 12.28 -5.33
CA ALA A 22 7.21 13.32 -5.91
C ALA A 22 8.67 13.23 -5.39
N HIS A 23 8.84 12.93 -4.11
CA HIS A 23 10.14 12.70 -3.50
C HIS A 23 10.86 11.48 -4.10
N LEU A 24 10.15 10.37 -4.34
CA LEU A 24 10.73 9.21 -5.04
C LEU A 24 11.15 9.55 -6.48
N LYS A 25 10.41 10.43 -7.17
CA LYS A 25 10.80 10.93 -8.49
C LYS A 25 12.09 11.77 -8.40
N GLY A 26 12.19 12.67 -7.43
CA GLY A 26 13.40 13.48 -7.20
C GLY A 26 14.65 12.65 -6.91
N ARG A 27 14.49 11.50 -6.24
CA ARG A 27 15.57 10.53 -5.99
C ARG A 27 15.85 9.57 -7.15
N ASN A 28 15.30 9.82 -8.33
CA ASN A 28 15.50 9.04 -9.55
C ASN A 28 15.16 7.53 -9.40
N PHE A 29 14.20 7.18 -8.56
CA PHE A 29 13.69 5.81 -8.51
C PHE A 29 13.08 5.41 -9.86
N ALA A 30 13.31 4.16 -10.25
CA ALA A 30 12.78 3.60 -11.48
C ALA A 30 11.25 3.78 -11.58
N ARG A 31 10.75 4.03 -12.79
CA ARG A 31 9.31 4.24 -13.03
C ARG A 31 8.46 3.07 -12.54
N ALA A 32 8.93 1.83 -12.75
CA ALA A 32 8.24 0.63 -12.29
C ALA A 32 8.09 0.61 -10.76
N THR A 33 9.15 0.94 -10.03
CA THR A 33 9.15 1.03 -8.56
C THR A 33 8.19 2.10 -8.06
N ARG A 34 8.20 3.30 -8.66
CA ARG A 34 7.26 4.37 -8.29
C ARG A 34 5.79 3.97 -8.52
N ARG A 35 5.51 3.23 -9.60
CA ARG A 35 4.15 2.69 -9.86
C ARG A 35 3.74 1.64 -8.84
N ALA A 36 4.66 0.76 -8.44
CA ALA A 36 4.40 -0.22 -7.39
C ALA A 36 4.05 0.50 -6.07
N TYR A 37 4.88 1.44 -5.63
CA TYR A 37 4.60 2.22 -4.43
C TYR A 37 3.30 3.02 -4.50
N ALA A 38 2.98 3.63 -5.65
CA ALA A 38 1.70 4.34 -5.82
C ALA A 38 0.51 3.38 -5.66
N TYR A 39 0.61 2.16 -6.17
CA TYR A 39 -0.41 1.14 -6.00
C TYR A 39 -0.52 0.67 -4.54
N ASP A 40 0.61 0.38 -3.90
CA ASP A 40 0.67 -0.11 -2.51
C ASP A 40 0.03 0.89 -1.55
N VAL A 41 0.37 2.17 -1.70
CA VAL A 41 -0.15 3.24 -0.83
C VAL A 41 -1.62 3.54 -1.13
N LEU A 42 -2.05 3.51 -2.40
CA LEU A 42 -3.48 3.64 -2.74
C LEU A 42 -4.30 2.49 -2.12
N ASN A 43 -3.80 1.27 -2.20
CA ASN A 43 -4.48 0.11 -1.63
C ASN A 43 -4.57 0.22 -0.10
N PHE A 44 -3.53 0.76 0.55
CA PHE A 44 -3.53 1.04 1.98
C PHE A 44 -4.52 2.14 2.37
N LEU A 45 -4.54 3.27 1.65
CA LEU A 45 -5.53 4.35 1.91
C LEU A 45 -6.98 3.85 1.78
N ARG A 46 -7.25 2.93 0.84
CA ARG A 46 -8.59 2.31 0.72
C ARG A 46 -8.95 1.42 1.90
N PHE A 47 -7.97 0.72 2.48
CA PHE A 47 -8.17 -0.05 3.70
C PHE A 47 -8.48 0.90 4.87
N LEU A 48 -7.68 1.95 5.06
CA LEU A 48 -7.86 2.93 6.12
C LEU A 48 -9.21 3.65 6.03
N ALA A 49 -9.63 4.04 4.83
CA ALA A 49 -10.95 4.63 4.58
C ALA A 49 -12.10 3.72 5.01
N GLY A 50 -11.96 2.39 4.86
CA GLY A 50 -12.95 1.42 5.30
C GLY A 50 -13.02 1.25 6.82
N HIS A 51 -11.98 1.65 7.55
CA HIS A 51 -11.87 1.55 9.01
C HIS A 51 -12.05 2.91 9.70
N GLY A 52 -12.16 4.01 8.93
CA GLY A 52 -12.29 5.37 9.47
C GLY A 52 -11.02 5.88 10.15
N ILE A 53 -9.85 5.39 9.73
CA ILE A 53 -8.55 5.75 10.30
C ILE A 53 -7.82 6.69 9.33
N GLY A 54 -7.26 7.80 9.84
CA GLY A 54 -6.38 8.67 9.07
C GLY A 54 -4.95 8.13 9.01
N LEU A 55 -4.18 8.47 7.96
CA LEU A 55 -2.80 7.98 7.81
C LEU A 55 -1.89 8.35 8.99
N ALA A 56 -2.12 9.51 9.61
CA ALA A 56 -1.37 9.97 10.79
C ALA A 56 -1.69 9.21 12.08
N GLU A 57 -2.82 8.51 12.13
CA GLU A 57 -3.32 7.80 13.30
C GLU A 57 -2.95 6.31 13.29
N VAL A 58 -2.39 5.83 12.19
CA VAL A 58 -2.00 4.44 11.99
C VAL A 58 -1.03 3.97 13.07
N ARG A 59 -1.38 2.85 13.70
CA ARG A 59 -0.57 2.13 14.68
C ARG A 59 -0.08 0.81 14.09
N PRO A 60 0.93 0.17 14.71
CA PRO A 60 1.41 -1.13 14.26
C PRO A 60 0.33 -2.22 14.10
N PRO A 61 -0.70 -2.33 14.98
CA PRO A 61 -1.80 -3.29 14.79
C PRO A 61 -2.56 -3.09 13.48
N ASP A 62 -2.87 -1.85 13.10
CA ASP A 62 -3.61 -1.53 11.88
C ASP A 62 -2.87 -2.00 10.62
N LEU A 63 -1.54 -2.06 10.68
CA LEU A 63 -0.71 -2.59 9.60
C LEU A 63 -0.83 -4.11 9.48
N PHE A 64 -0.95 -4.83 10.60
CA PHE A 64 -1.19 -6.28 10.57
C PHE A 64 -2.60 -6.57 10.05
N ASP A 65 -3.60 -5.82 10.50
CA ASP A 65 -4.97 -5.92 9.98
C ASP A 65 -5.03 -5.64 8.47
N TYR A 66 -4.23 -4.68 7.99
CA TYR A 66 -4.07 -4.43 6.56
C TYR A 66 -3.48 -5.62 5.82
N LEU A 67 -2.41 -6.24 6.34
CA LEU A 67 -1.79 -7.40 5.72
C LEU A 67 -2.76 -8.58 5.66
N ASP A 68 -3.52 -8.81 6.74
CA ASP A 68 -4.56 -9.83 6.77
C ASP A 68 -5.66 -9.51 5.74
N TRP A 69 -6.14 -8.27 5.70
CA TRP A 69 -7.10 -7.81 4.69
C TRP A 69 -6.60 -7.96 3.25
N GLN A 70 -5.29 -7.77 3.00
CA GLN A 70 -4.69 -7.99 1.68
C GLN A 70 -4.67 -9.46 1.27
N THR A 71 -4.51 -10.38 2.23
CA THR A 71 -4.47 -11.83 1.96
C THR A 71 -5.85 -12.44 1.78
N GLN A 72 -6.90 -11.79 2.30
CA GLN A 72 -8.27 -12.24 2.10
C GLN A 72 -8.61 -12.22 0.60
N PRO A 73 -9.13 -13.33 0.04
CA PRO A 73 -9.58 -13.34 -1.33
C PRO A 73 -10.73 -12.35 -1.46
N LYS A 74 -10.46 -11.18 -2.06
CA LYS A 74 -11.53 -10.28 -2.49
C LYS A 74 -12.39 -11.07 -3.46
N ARG A 75 -13.58 -11.49 -2.99
CA ARG A 75 -14.64 -12.02 -3.85
C ARG A 75 -14.95 -10.92 -4.84
N THR A 76 -14.26 -10.92 -5.96
CA THR A 76 -14.57 -10.02 -7.05
C THR A 76 -15.73 -10.68 -7.77
N ALA A 77 -16.94 -10.44 -7.26
CA ALA A 77 -18.14 -10.87 -7.94
C ALA A 77 -18.10 -10.27 -9.35
N GLY A 78 -17.82 -11.11 -10.34
CA GLY A 78 -17.94 -10.76 -11.76
C GLY A 78 -16.73 -10.14 -12.47
N SER A 79 -15.53 -10.03 -11.90
CA SER A 79 -14.38 -9.57 -12.71
C SER A 79 -13.61 -10.76 -13.30
N THR A 80 -13.58 -10.85 -14.64
CA THR A 80 -12.63 -11.73 -15.34
C THR A 80 -11.20 -11.25 -15.05
N VAL A 81 -10.48 -11.99 -14.21
CA VAL A 81 -9.06 -11.74 -13.93
C VAL A 81 -8.24 -12.16 -15.15
N VAL A 82 -7.97 -11.23 -16.05
CA VAL A 82 -7.00 -11.45 -17.13
C VAL A 82 -5.60 -11.35 -16.55
N ARG A 83 -4.79 -12.39 -16.74
CA ARG A 83 -3.38 -12.39 -16.35
C ARG A 83 -2.63 -11.34 -17.16
N LEU A 84 -2.29 -10.23 -16.52
CA LEU A 84 -1.43 -9.19 -17.09
C LEU A 84 0.02 -9.68 -17.12
N CYS A 85 0.31 -10.59 -18.07
CA CYS A 85 1.61 -11.21 -18.33
C CYS A 85 2.22 -11.96 -17.13
N GLU A 86 3.09 -12.92 -17.43
CA GLU A 86 3.68 -13.79 -16.42
C GLU A 86 4.46 -12.99 -15.38
N ARG A 87 4.01 -13.06 -14.13
CA ARG A 87 4.86 -12.74 -12.98
C ARG A 87 6.02 -13.72 -13.00
N ARG A 88 7.17 -13.32 -13.56
CA ARG A 88 8.44 -13.93 -13.17
C ARG A 88 8.60 -13.64 -11.69
N ALA A 89 8.37 -14.66 -10.86
CA ALA A 89 8.63 -14.61 -9.44
C ALA A 89 10.10 -14.20 -9.27
N LEU A 90 10.33 -12.99 -8.78
CA LEU A 90 11.67 -12.59 -8.34
C LEU A 90 11.96 -13.42 -7.09
N PRO A 91 13.12 -14.10 -7.00
CA PRO A 91 13.45 -14.88 -5.82
C PRO A 91 13.46 -13.97 -4.60
N GLN A 92 12.68 -14.35 -3.58
CA GLN A 92 12.76 -13.72 -2.27
C GLN A 92 14.22 -13.79 -1.80
N ARG A 93 14.79 -12.64 -1.43
CA ARG A 93 16.12 -12.58 -0.82
C ARG A 93 16.06 -13.36 0.50
N ARG A 94 16.55 -14.61 0.52
CA ARG A 94 16.77 -15.34 1.77
C ARG A 94 17.80 -14.54 2.58
N ARG A 95 17.47 -14.20 3.82
CA ARG A 95 18.46 -13.67 4.76
C ARG A 95 19.46 -14.79 5.05
N ILE A 96 20.74 -14.52 4.80
CA ILE A 96 21.84 -15.37 5.22
C ILE A 96 22.03 -15.14 6.71
N GLY A 97 21.65 -16.14 7.52
CA GLY A 97 22.05 -16.24 8.92
C GLY A 97 23.49 -16.72 9.02
N ALA A 98 24.22 -16.19 10.00
CA ALA A 98 25.66 -16.11 10.13
C ALA A 98 26.44 -17.45 10.30
N LEU A 99 27.76 -17.31 10.08
CA LEU A 99 28.86 -18.30 10.12
C LEU A 99 29.01 -19.10 11.45
N PRO A 100 29.77 -20.22 11.42
CA PRO A 100 29.93 -21.18 12.50
C PRO A 100 30.86 -20.70 13.63
N ARG A 101 30.75 -21.32 14.81
CA ARG A 101 31.75 -21.25 15.88
C ARG A 101 32.92 -22.18 15.62
#